data_AF-A0A952BGM8-F1
#
_entry.id   AF-A0A952BGM8-F1
#
_cell.length_a   1.000
_cell.length_b   1.000
_cell.length_c   1.000
_cell.angle_alpha   90.00
_cell.angle_beta   90.00
_cell.angle_gamma   90.00
#
_symmetry.space_group_name_H-M   'P 1'
#
loop_
_entity.id
_entity.type
_entity.pdbx_description
1 polymer ?
#
loop_
_entity_poly.entity_id
_entity_poly.type
_entity_poly.pdbx_seq_one_letter_code
_entity_poly.pdbx_strand_id
1 'polypeptide(L)'
;MPRAVRTLVASLLLLATTIIPAARADWMNLTGAETAPNIAEITVLDDRVRVALEVYVGDLATFEALLPSDQLKRDLASRPSLPERLRRFSAETFQIITEDGTKLEANLRLAEPRLRKERTSAFAGMINPTTRQRVPEPPEDKRVLYAELEYPFSGRPESLTIVPPLNAKGIAAVTIGFIAYHKAVPIIDFRYLSGPAKVTLDWSDPWYTKFDNPNLKRHHKSALMSFLYVEPREVRHEMLIRVRDLQDWTDLGLSGGETISTAAQARIKERARTFLATRNPLEVD
;
A
#
# COMPACT_ATOMS: atom_id res chain seq x y z
N MET A 1 27.16 -45.74 -22.76
CA MET A 1 26.17 -45.03 -23.58
C MET A 1 26.79 -44.63 -24.91
N PRO A 2 26.11 -44.90 -26.05
CA PRO A 2 26.53 -44.44 -27.36
C PRO A 2 26.70 -42.91 -27.39
N ARG A 3 27.64 -42.38 -28.20
CA ARG A 3 27.86 -40.93 -28.35
C ARG A 3 26.55 -40.17 -28.65
N ALA A 4 25.71 -40.73 -29.52
CA ALA A 4 24.41 -40.16 -29.86
C ALA A 4 23.48 -39.97 -28.66
N VAL A 5 23.49 -40.91 -27.70
CA VAL A 5 22.65 -40.85 -26.50
C VAL A 5 23.16 -39.78 -25.54
N ARG A 6 24.49 -39.59 -25.44
CA ARG A 6 25.07 -38.51 -24.62
C ARG A 6 24.75 -37.13 -25.19
N THR A 7 24.82 -36.98 -26.51
CA THR A 7 24.46 -35.72 -27.18
C THR A 7 22.97 -35.42 -27.01
N LEU A 8 22.10 -36.41 -27.14
CA LEU A 8 20.66 -36.23 -26.96
C LEU A 8 20.32 -35.81 -25.52
N VAL A 9 20.91 -36.47 -24.52
CA VAL A 9 20.71 -36.14 -23.09
C VAL A 9 21.26 -34.74 -22.77
N ALA A 10 22.42 -34.38 -23.30
CA ALA A 10 22.99 -33.04 -23.13
C ALA A 10 22.10 -31.96 -23.77
N SER A 11 21.58 -32.21 -24.98
CA SER A 11 20.65 -31.29 -25.65
C SER A 11 19.31 -31.16 -24.91
N LEU A 12 18.78 -32.25 -24.36
CA LEU A 12 17.56 -32.23 -23.54
C LEU A 12 17.75 -31.48 -22.22
N LEU A 13 18.91 -31.64 -21.56
CA LEU A 13 19.27 -30.87 -20.36
C LEU A 13 19.45 -29.38 -20.68
N LEU A 14 20.10 -29.05 -21.80
CA LEU A 14 20.26 -27.66 -22.25
C LEU A 14 18.90 -27.01 -22.57
N LEU A 15 18.01 -27.74 -23.25
CA LEU A 15 16.65 -27.28 -23.54
C LEU A 15 15.83 -27.08 -22.26
N ALA A 16 15.97 -27.98 -21.27
CA ALA A 16 15.32 -27.84 -19.97
C ALA A 16 15.81 -26.60 -19.19
N THR A 17 17.08 -26.20 -19.34
CA THR A 17 17.60 -24.98 -18.72
C THR A 17 17.17 -23.68 -19.42
N THR A 18 16.76 -23.75 -20.69
CA THR A 18 16.26 -22.56 -21.43
C THR A 18 14.80 -22.23 -21.13
N ILE A 19 14.07 -23.09 -20.41
CA ILE A 19 12.69 -22.87 -19.97
C ILE A 19 12.65 -22.52 -18.47
N ILE A 20 13.68 -21.84 -17.96
CA ILE A 20 13.59 -21.21 -16.64
C ILE A 20 12.84 -19.89 -16.85
N PRO A 21 11.60 -19.75 -16.35
CA PRO A 21 10.90 -18.48 -16.44
C PRO A 21 11.77 -17.42 -15.76
N ALA A 22 11.87 -16.23 -16.37
CA ALA A 22 12.54 -15.10 -15.75
C ALA A 22 11.88 -14.86 -14.38
N ALA A 23 12.60 -15.14 -13.30
CA ALA A 23 12.14 -14.86 -11.96
C ALA A 23 12.00 -13.35 -11.84
N ARG A 24 10.76 -12.85 -11.93
CA ARG A 24 10.45 -11.48 -11.54
C ARG A 24 10.42 -11.45 -10.02
N ALA A 25 11.55 -11.07 -9.44
CA ALA A 25 11.64 -10.73 -8.03
C ALA A 25 11.00 -9.35 -7.79
N ASP A 26 9.73 -9.22 -8.19
CA ASP A 26 8.93 -8.08 -7.77
C ASP A 26 8.47 -8.34 -6.34
N TRP A 27 8.56 -7.33 -5.47
CA TRP A 27 8.07 -7.47 -4.11
C TRP A 27 6.58 -7.85 -4.15
N MET A 28 6.24 -8.93 -3.46
CA MET A 28 4.86 -9.42 -3.37
C MET A 28 4.33 -9.23 -1.96
N ASN A 29 3.11 -8.70 -1.87
CA ASN A 29 2.44 -8.62 -0.59
C ASN A 29 1.99 -10.02 -0.12
N LEU A 30 2.34 -10.38 1.11
CA LEU A 30 2.01 -11.68 1.69
C LEU A 30 0.76 -11.65 2.57
N THR A 31 0.08 -10.52 2.73
CA THR A 31 -1.11 -10.44 3.58
C THR A 31 -2.38 -10.92 2.91
N GLY A 32 -2.47 -10.82 1.58
CA GLY A 32 -3.70 -11.03 0.84
C GLY A 32 -4.74 -9.95 1.06
N ALA A 33 -4.42 -8.84 1.74
CA ALA A 33 -5.40 -7.78 2.00
C ALA A 33 -5.93 -7.14 0.70
N GLU A 34 -5.17 -7.23 -0.39
CA GLU A 34 -5.60 -6.81 -1.73
C GLU A 34 -6.78 -7.60 -2.30
N THR A 35 -7.08 -8.78 -1.73
CA THR A 35 -8.24 -9.61 -2.10
C THR A 35 -9.48 -9.33 -1.24
N ALA A 36 -9.36 -8.51 -0.19
CA ALA A 36 -10.47 -8.17 0.71
C ALA A 36 -11.73 -7.71 -0.06
N PRO A 37 -12.94 -8.02 0.42
CA PRO A 37 -14.17 -7.59 -0.25
C PRO A 37 -14.24 -6.08 -0.45
N ASN A 38 -13.90 -5.32 0.58
CA ASN A 38 -13.84 -3.86 0.52
C ASN A 38 -12.39 -3.40 0.48
N ILE A 39 -12.13 -2.35 -0.31
CA ILE A 39 -10.81 -1.72 -0.41
C ILE A 39 -10.89 -0.24 -0.05
N ALA A 40 -9.93 0.24 0.74
CA ALA A 40 -9.70 1.65 1.00
C ALA A 40 -8.31 2.09 0.52
N GLU A 41 -8.25 3.10 -0.34
CA GLU A 41 -7.02 3.82 -0.65
C GLU A 41 -7.07 5.18 0.04
N ILE A 42 -6.15 5.39 0.98
CA ILE A 42 -6.15 6.57 1.86
C ILE A 42 -4.95 7.44 1.51
N THR A 43 -5.18 8.70 1.15
CA THR A 43 -4.12 9.65 0.82
C THR A 43 -4.22 10.86 1.76
N VAL A 44 -3.22 11.08 2.59
CA VAL A 44 -3.07 12.32 3.37
C VAL A 44 -2.42 13.37 2.46
N LEU A 45 -3.15 14.45 2.18
CA LEU A 45 -2.70 15.61 1.40
C LEU A 45 -2.39 16.78 2.35
N ASP A 46 -2.02 17.94 1.80
CA ASP A 46 -1.63 19.11 2.60
C ASP A 46 -2.78 19.70 3.44
N ASP A 47 -4.03 19.50 3.04
CA ASP A 47 -5.23 20.14 3.61
C ASP A 47 -6.40 19.17 3.87
N ARG A 48 -6.24 17.89 3.51
CA ARG A 48 -7.31 16.90 3.62
C ARG A 48 -6.79 15.47 3.59
N VAL A 49 -7.61 14.55 4.08
CA VAL A 49 -7.48 13.12 3.77
C VAL A 49 -8.45 12.77 2.65
N ARG A 50 -7.94 12.21 1.55
CA ARG A 50 -8.76 11.60 0.51
C ARG A 50 -8.89 10.11 0.78
N VAL A 51 -10.10 9.58 0.72
CA VAL A 51 -10.39 8.15 0.84
C VAL A 51 -11.14 7.69 -0.40
N ALA A 52 -10.53 6.82 -1.20
CA ALA A 52 -11.23 6.11 -2.27
C ALA A 52 -11.63 4.72 -1.76
N LEU A 53 -12.93 4.45 -1.72
CA LEU A 53 -13.51 3.20 -1.24
C LEU A 53 -14.08 2.39 -2.41
N GLU A 54 -13.72 1.12 -2.48
CA GLU A 54 -14.49 0.09 -3.20
C GLU A 54 -15.27 -0.70 -2.15
N VAL A 55 -16.58 -0.51 -2.09
CA VAL A 55 -17.48 -1.21 -1.17
C VAL A 55 -18.13 -2.38 -1.90
N TYR A 56 -17.92 -3.60 -1.42
CA TYR A 56 -18.55 -4.79 -1.98
C TYR A 56 -20.07 -4.72 -1.87
N VAL A 57 -20.79 -5.17 -2.90
CA VAL A 57 -22.26 -5.14 -2.91
C VAL A 57 -22.89 -5.84 -1.70
N GLY A 58 -22.25 -6.89 -1.17
CA GLY A 58 -22.69 -7.61 0.03
C GLY A 58 -22.59 -6.81 1.33
N ASP A 59 -21.77 -5.75 1.36
CA ASP A 59 -21.51 -4.93 2.54
C ASP A 59 -22.16 -3.54 2.47
N LEU A 60 -22.97 -3.26 1.44
CA LEU A 60 -23.57 -1.94 1.22
C LEU A 60 -24.42 -1.43 2.38
N ALA A 61 -25.03 -2.32 3.16
CA ALA A 61 -25.82 -1.93 4.33
C ALA A 61 -24.96 -1.15 5.36
N THR A 62 -23.69 -1.54 5.52
CA THR A 62 -22.73 -0.84 6.40
C THR A 62 -22.39 0.56 5.89
N PHE A 63 -22.49 0.79 4.58
CA PHE A 63 -22.14 2.04 3.91
C PHE A 63 -23.36 2.76 3.30
N GLU A 64 -24.56 2.52 3.83
CA GLU A 64 -25.81 3.10 3.30
C GLU A 64 -25.76 4.63 3.22
N ALA A 65 -24.98 5.27 4.09
CA ALA A 65 -24.75 6.71 4.09
C ALA A 65 -24.10 7.26 2.80
N LEU A 66 -23.46 6.41 1.99
CA LEU A 66 -22.82 6.79 0.72
C LEU A 66 -23.70 6.57 -0.52
N LEU A 67 -24.77 5.78 -0.39
CA LEU A 67 -25.63 5.44 -1.53
C LEU A 67 -26.36 6.67 -2.08
N PRO A 68 -26.33 6.92 -3.40
CA PRO A 68 -27.13 7.96 -4.04
C PRO A 68 -28.63 7.82 -3.69
N SER A 69 -29.35 8.95 -3.64
CA SER A 69 -30.77 8.96 -3.25
C SER A 69 -31.67 8.30 -4.30
N ASP A 70 -31.36 8.50 -5.57
CA ASP A 70 -32.05 7.95 -6.74
C ASP A 70 -31.96 6.43 -6.88
N GLN A 71 -31.00 5.78 -6.22
CA GLN A 71 -30.77 4.33 -6.35
C GLN A 71 -31.56 3.46 -5.36
N LEU A 72 -32.27 4.06 -4.41
CA LEU A 72 -33.03 3.31 -3.40
C LEU A 72 -34.53 3.36 -3.71
N LYS A 73 -35.14 2.17 -3.87
CA LYS A 73 -36.59 1.99 -4.05
C LYS A 73 -37.42 2.27 -2.78
N ARG A 74 -36.77 2.58 -1.65
CA ARG A 74 -37.45 2.88 -0.38
C ARG A 74 -37.99 4.30 -0.38
N ASP A 75 -39.01 4.51 0.45
CA ASP A 75 -39.74 5.75 0.60
C ASP A 75 -38.80 6.94 0.89
N LEU A 76 -38.45 7.67 -0.19
CA LEU A 76 -37.45 8.75 -0.20
C LEU A 76 -37.80 9.87 0.79
N ALA A 77 -39.08 10.00 1.14
CA ALA A 77 -39.60 11.00 2.06
C ALA A 77 -39.06 10.87 3.50
N SER A 78 -38.59 9.67 3.90
CA SER A 78 -38.09 9.41 5.26
C SER A 78 -36.57 9.41 5.38
N ARG A 79 -35.84 9.53 4.26
CA ARG A 79 -34.39 9.41 4.24
C ARG A 79 -33.75 10.75 4.65
N PRO A 80 -32.81 10.76 5.61
CA PRO A 80 -32.08 11.98 5.95
C PRO A 80 -31.32 12.56 4.75
N SER A 81 -31.06 13.86 4.79
CA SER A 81 -30.31 14.55 3.75
C SER A 81 -28.88 13.99 3.62
N LEU A 82 -28.25 14.16 2.44
CA LEU A 82 -26.87 13.71 2.25
C LEU A 82 -25.89 14.30 3.29
N PRO A 83 -25.93 15.62 3.61
CA PRO A 83 -25.07 16.18 4.65
C PRO A 83 -25.27 15.52 6.03
N GLU A 84 -26.52 15.28 6.45
CA GLU A 84 -26.80 14.61 7.73
C GLU A 84 -26.26 13.16 7.74
N ARG A 85 -26.39 12.46 6.61
CA ARG A 85 -25.86 11.10 6.45
C ARG A 85 -24.34 11.09 6.51
N LEU A 86 -23.67 12.02 5.85
CA LEU A 86 -22.20 12.14 5.86
C LEU A 86 -21.67 12.53 7.23
N ARG A 87 -22.36 13.42 7.95
CA ARG A 87 -22.01 13.74 9.33
C ARG A 87 -22.05 12.51 10.23
N ARG A 88 -23.12 11.70 10.15
CA ARG A 88 -23.21 10.43 10.91
C ARG A 88 -22.15 9.44 10.45
N PHE A 89 -21.93 9.31 9.15
CA PHE A 89 -20.91 8.44 8.59
C PHE A 89 -19.51 8.76 9.12
N SER A 90 -19.14 10.03 9.14
CA SER A 90 -17.87 10.52 9.69
C SER A 90 -17.76 10.40 11.21
N ALA A 91 -18.89 10.48 11.91
CA ALA A 91 -18.91 10.39 13.37
C ALA A 91 -18.89 8.94 13.88
N GLU A 92 -19.46 8.00 13.13
CA GLU A 92 -19.79 6.65 13.64
C GLU A 92 -19.28 5.52 12.74
N THR A 93 -19.28 5.69 11.42
CA THR A 93 -19.01 4.62 10.45
C THR A 93 -17.56 4.58 10.00
N PHE A 94 -17.06 5.60 9.29
CA PHE A 94 -15.68 5.66 8.84
C PHE A 94 -15.08 6.98 9.28
N GLN A 95 -14.30 6.94 10.36
CA GLN A 95 -13.89 8.12 11.10
C GLN A 95 -12.42 8.43 10.80
N ILE A 96 -12.13 9.72 10.58
CA ILE A 96 -10.78 10.27 10.57
C ILE A 96 -10.72 11.25 11.74
N ILE A 97 -9.85 10.98 12.70
CA ILE A 97 -9.77 11.71 13.97
C ILE A 97 -8.37 12.32 14.11
N THR A 98 -8.28 13.61 14.37
CA THR A 98 -7.01 14.33 14.63
C THR A 98 -6.49 14.08 16.05
N GLU A 99 -5.28 14.52 16.35
CA GLU A 99 -4.62 14.35 17.65
C GLU A 99 -5.37 14.94 18.84
N ASP A 100 -6.16 16.00 18.60
CA ASP A 100 -7.01 16.68 19.58
C ASP A 100 -8.37 15.99 19.79
N GLY A 101 -8.63 14.90 19.07
CA GLY A 101 -9.89 14.15 19.12
C GLY A 101 -10.98 14.69 18.18
N THR A 102 -10.70 15.71 17.37
CA THR A 102 -11.67 16.23 16.40
C THR A 102 -11.95 15.20 15.31
N LYS A 103 -13.24 14.86 15.13
CA LYS A 103 -13.69 13.99 14.03
C LYS A 103 -13.94 14.81 12.79
N LEU A 104 -13.21 14.53 11.71
CA LEU A 104 -13.36 15.26 10.45
C LEU A 104 -14.64 14.84 9.72
N GLU A 105 -15.42 15.82 9.25
CA GLU A 105 -16.62 15.57 8.46
C GLU A 105 -16.24 15.36 6.98
N ALA A 106 -16.78 14.31 6.36
CA ALA A 106 -16.45 13.94 4.99
C ALA A 106 -17.33 14.67 3.98
N ASN A 107 -16.71 15.12 2.89
CA ASN A 107 -17.39 15.53 1.68
C ASN A 107 -17.39 14.37 0.68
N LEU A 108 -18.57 13.96 0.22
CA LEU A 108 -18.69 12.97 -0.85
C LEU A 108 -18.48 13.65 -2.20
N ARG A 109 -17.44 13.25 -2.93
CA ARG A 109 -17.11 13.76 -4.26
C ARG A 109 -17.74 12.94 -5.37
N LEU A 110 -17.72 11.62 -5.21
CA LEU A 110 -18.24 10.68 -6.19
C LEU A 110 -18.80 9.46 -5.46
N ALA A 111 -19.92 8.92 -5.93
CA ALA A 111 -20.45 7.63 -5.53
C ALA A 111 -21.16 7.00 -6.73
N GLU A 112 -20.62 5.90 -7.25
CA GLU A 112 -21.19 5.22 -8.41
C GLU A 112 -20.91 3.72 -8.41
N PRO A 113 -21.79 2.90 -9.02
CA PRO A 113 -21.52 1.49 -9.22
C PRO A 113 -20.33 1.29 -10.15
N ARG A 114 -19.39 0.43 -9.78
CA ARG A 114 -18.27 0.01 -10.62
C ARG A 114 -18.06 -1.50 -10.55
N LEU A 115 -17.19 -2.00 -11.43
CA LEU A 115 -16.57 -3.30 -11.24
C LEU A 115 -15.31 -3.14 -10.41
N ARG A 116 -15.07 -4.09 -9.51
CA ARG A 116 -13.89 -4.19 -8.68
C ARG A 116 -12.64 -4.18 -9.57
N LYS A 117 -11.63 -3.40 -9.17
CA LYS A 117 -10.32 -3.44 -9.81
C LYS A 117 -9.64 -4.78 -9.51
N GLU A 118 -9.22 -5.46 -10.58
CA GLU A 118 -8.39 -6.66 -10.46
C GLU A 118 -7.04 -6.29 -9.86
N ARG A 119 -6.63 -7.01 -8.82
CA ARG A 119 -5.35 -6.85 -8.14
C ARG A 119 -4.65 -8.19 -8.14
N THR A 120 -3.44 -8.22 -8.68
CA THR A 120 -2.63 -9.43 -8.67
C THR A 120 -2.28 -9.78 -7.23
N SER A 121 -2.74 -10.94 -6.78
CA SER A 121 -2.38 -11.52 -5.50
C SER A 121 -1.78 -12.90 -5.74
N ALA A 122 -0.49 -13.05 -5.43
CA ALA A 122 0.25 -14.28 -5.72
C ALA A 122 -0.26 -15.48 -4.92
N PHE A 123 -0.95 -15.23 -3.79
CA PHE A 123 -1.43 -16.26 -2.89
C PHE A 123 -2.95 -16.34 -2.80
N ALA A 124 -3.71 -15.57 -3.58
CA ALA A 124 -5.18 -15.65 -3.57
C ALA A 124 -5.64 -17.10 -3.72
N GLY A 125 -6.44 -17.60 -2.77
CA GLY A 125 -6.95 -18.97 -2.78
C GLY A 125 -5.94 -20.04 -2.35
N MET A 126 -4.68 -19.66 -2.12
CA MET A 126 -3.60 -20.55 -1.69
C MET A 126 -3.43 -20.52 -0.16
N ILE A 127 -2.75 -21.55 0.36
CA ILE A 127 -2.29 -21.54 1.76
C ILE A 127 -1.03 -20.68 1.83
N ASN A 128 -1.07 -19.64 2.66
CA ASN A 128 0.10 -18.81 2.91
C ASN A 128 1.22 -19.66 3.54
N PRO A 129 2.44 -19.67 2.97
CA PRO A 129 3.51 -20.55 3.44
C PRO A 129 4.02 -20.18 4.85
N THR A 130 3.84 -18.94 5.27
CA THR A 130 4.29 -18.44 6.58
C THR A 130 3.23 -18.65 7.65
N THR A 131 1.98 -18.25 7.38
CA THR A 131 0.90 -18.32 8.40
C THR A 131 0.14 -19.64 8.39
N ARG A 132 0.30 -20.45 7.34
CA ARG A 132 -0.47 -21.69 7.08
C ARG A 132 -1.98 -21.49 7.01
N GLN A 133 -2.44 -20.27 6.83
CA GLN A 133 -3.86 -19.93 6.64
C GLN A 133 -4.16 -19.79 5.15
N ARG A 134 -5.39 -20.14 4.75
CA ARG A 134 -5.86 -19.87 3.39
C ARG A 134 -6.02 -18.37 3.20
N VAL A 135 -5.39 -17.83 2.18
CA VAL A 135 -5.59 -16.44 1.78
C VAL A 135 -6.95 -16.36 1.06
N PRO A 136 -7.86 -15.46 1.47
CA PRO A 136 -9.15 -15.31 0.82
C PRO A 136 -9.00 -15.01 -0.67
N GLU A 137 -9.91 -15.55 -1.47
CA GLU A 137 -10.11 -15.11 -2.85
C GLU A 137 -10.93 -13.82 -2.86
N PRO A 138 -10.76 -12.96 -3.88
CA PRO A 138 -11.70 -11.86 -4.08
C PRO A 138 -13.12 -12.42 -4.26
N PRO A 139 -14.19 -11.72 -3.84
CA PRO A 139 -15.56 -12.15 -4.09
C PRO A 139 -15.79 -12.38 -5.59
N GLU A 140 -16.53 -13.44 -5.91
CA GLU A 140 -16.88 -13.79 -7.29
C GLU A 140 -17.70 -12.69 -7.96
N ASP A 141 -18.63 -12.07 -7.22
CA ASP A 141 -19.34 -10.89 -7.67
C ASP A 141 -18.42 -9.67 -7.61
N LYS A 142 -18.13 -9.10 -8.77
CA LYS A 142 -17.22 -7.97 -8.91
C LYS A 142 -17.91 -6.62 -8.70
N ARG A 143 -19.22 -6.58 -8.47
CA ARG A 143 -19.94 -5.31 -8.31
C ARG A 143 -19.54 -4.64 -6.99
N VAL A 144 -19.16 -3.38 -7.09
CA VAL A 144 -18.83 -2.53 -5.96
C VAL A 144 -19.51 -1.18 -6.09
N LEU A 145 -19.81 -0.53 -4.97
CA LEU A 145 -20.00 0.92 -4.93
C LEU A 145 -18.61 1.55 -4.79
N TYR A 146 -18.20 2.32 -5.79
CA TYR A 146 -17.01 3.14 -5.68
C TYR A 146 -17.39 4.50 -5.12
N ALA A 147 -16.71 4.94 -4.05
CA ALA A 147 -16.94 6.24 -3.44
C ALA A 147 -15.62 7.00 -3.21
N GLU A 148 -15.61 8.30 -3.47
CA GLU A 148 -14.51 9.19 -3.15
C GLU A 148 -14.95 10.19 -2.09
N LEU A 149 -14.23 10.18 -0.97
CA LEU A 149 -14.48 11.02 0.20
C LEU A 149 -13.28 11.93 0.44
N GLU A 150 -13.56 13.16 0.84
CA GLU A 150 -12.54 14.10 1.30
C GLU A 150 -12.86 14.57 2.73
N TYR A 151 -11.92 14.38 3.64
CA TYR A 151 -11.98 14.81 5.03
C TYR A 151 -11.04 16.02 5.19
N PRO A 152 -11.55 17.26 4.99
CA PRO A 152 -10.73 18.45 5.13
C PRO A 152 -10.31 18.65 6.58
N PHE A 153 -9.11 19.20 6.78
CA PHE A 153 -8.65 19.69 8.06
C PHE A 153 -7.97 21.05 7.85
N SER A 154 -7.91 21.83 8.91
CA SER A 154 -7.16 23.08 8.93
C SER A 154 -5.84 22.88 9.66
N GLY A 155 -4.77 23.48 9.14
CA GLY A 155 -3.42 23.27 9.66
C GLY A 155 -2.82 21.94 9.21
N ARG A 156 -1.83 21.46 9.97
CA ARG A 156 -1.05 20.26 9.68
C ARG A 156 -1.09 19.34 10.91
N PRO A 157 -2.11 18.48 11.05
CA PRO A 157 -2.25 17.63 12.23
C PRO A 157 -0.99 16.78 12.44
N GLU A 158 -0.57 16.61 13.68
CA GLU A 158 0.60 15.76 13.99
C GLU A 158 0.30 14.28 13.79
N SER A 159 -0.96 13.88 14.00
CA SER A 159 -1.37 12.49 13.82
C SER A 159 -2.83 12.38 13.41
N LEU A 160 -3.16 11.28 12.74
CA LEU A 160 -4.53 10.93 12.39
C LEU A 160 -4.83 9.51 12.89
N THR A 161 -6.03 9.29 13.38
CA THR A 161 -6.56 7.96 13.68
C THR A 161 -7.65 7.62 12.68
N ILE A 162 -7.42 6.55 11.92
CA ILE A 162 -8.35 6.04 10.92
C ILE A 162 -9.14 4.91 11.57
N VAL A 163 -10.46 5.06 11.64
CA VAL A 163 -11.34 4.07 12.29
C VAL A 163 -12.29 3.49 11.25
N PRO A 164 -12.21 2.17 10.96
CA PRO A 164 -13.18 1.51 10.09
C PRO A 164 -14.56 1.40 10.76
N PRO A 165 -15.61 0.98 10.04
CA PRO A 165 -16.88 0.63 10.65
C PRO A 165 -16.67 -0.43 11.72
N LEU A 166 -17.11 -0.16 12.95
CA LEU A 166 -16.98 -1.08 14.07
C LEU A 166 -18.33 -1.68 14.43
N ASN A 167 -18.33 -2.95 14.84
CA ASN A 167 -19.50 -3.59 15.43
C ASN A 167 -19.61 -3.26 16.93
N ALA A 168 -20.66 -3.76 17.60
CA ALA A 168 -20.91 -3.52 19.02
C ALA A 168 -19.78 -3.97 19.96
N LYS A 169 -18.86 -4.83 19.50
CA LYS A 169 -17.68 -5.29 20.25
C LYS A 169 -16.43 -4.44 20.00
N GLY A 170 -16.53 -3.37 19.20
CA GLY A 170 -15.40 -2.52 18.83
C GLY A 170 -14.45 -3.14 17.80
N ILE A 171 -14.88 -4.19 17.10
CA ILE A 171 -14.11 -4.88 16.05
C ILE A 171 -14.63 -4.41 14.69
N ALA A 172 -13.78 -4.36 13.66
CA ALA A 172 -14.22 -4.05 12.30
C ALA A 172 -15.46 -4.87 11.89
N ALA A 173 -16.53 -4.19 11.52
CA ALA A 173 -17.82 -4.77 11.14
C ALA A 173 -17.76 -5.46 9.76
N VAL A 174 -16.84 -4.99 8.91
CA VAL A 174 -16.61 -5.49 7.56
C VAL A 174 -15.11 -5.60 7.31
N THR A 175 -14.71 -6.52 6.43
CA THR A 175 -13.30 -6.68 6.06
C THR A 175 -12.89 -5.62 5.05
N ILE A 176 -11.94 -4.77 5.43
CA ILE A 176 -11.38 -3.72 4.58
C ILE A 176 -9.88 -3.97 4.41
N GLY A 177 -9.45 -4.23 3.17
CA GLY A 177 -8.06 -4.11 2.78
C GLY A 177 -7.73 -2.65 2.51
N PHE A 178 -6.57 -2.15 2.90
CA PHE A 178 -6.21 -0.77 2.68
C PHE A 178 -4.74 -0.57 2.38
N ILE A 179 -4.48 0.51 1.67
CA ILE A 179 -3.17 1.11 1.48
C ILE A 179 -3.27 2.59 1.85
N ALA A 180 -2.17 3.14 2.35
CA ALA A 180 -2.11 4.53 2.76
C ALA A 180 -0.88 5.24 2.19
N TYR A 181 -1.08 6.50 1.83
CA TYR A 181 -0.07 7.39 1.29
C TYR A 181 -0.05 8.69 2.07
N HIS A 182 1.12 9.28 2.23
CA HIS A 182 1.27 10.69 2.59
C HIS A 182 1.83 11.38 1.35
N LYS A 183 0.99 12.21 0.72
CA LYS A 183 1.19 12.74 -0.64
C LYS A 183 1.37 11.57 -1.62
N ALA A 184 2.49 11.53 -2.34
CA ALA A 184 2.81 10.45 -3.26
C ALA A 184 3.56 9.28 -2.60
N VAL A 185 3.91 9.38 -1.31
CA VAL A 185 4.77 8.38 -0.65
C VAL A 185 3.92 7.31 0.03
N PRO A 186 4.06 6.02 -0.33
CA PRO A 186 3.35 4.94 0.36
C PRO A 186 3.87 4.83 1.79
N ILE A 187 2.96 4.80 2.77
CA ILE A 187 3.27 4.67 4.20
C ILE A 187 3.32 3.18 4.57
N ILE A 188 2.46 2.39 3.96
CA ILE A 188 2.30 0.95 4.20
C ILE A 188 2.20 0.17 2.89
N ASP A 189 2.52 -1.11 3.00
CA ASP A 189 2.04 -2.11 2.04
C ASP A 189 0.52 -2.28 2.17
N PHE A 190 -0.13 -3.02 1.27
CA PHE A 190 -1.53 -3.38 1.45
C PHE A 190 -1.71 -4.18 2.77
N ARG A 191 -2.60 -3.76 3.67
CA ARG A 191 -2.86 -4.41 4.97
C ARG A 191 -4.36 -4.44 5.23
N TYR A 192 -4.80 -5.15 6.26
CA TYR A 192 -6.19 -5.10 6.72
C TYR A 192 -6.38 -3.96 7.72
N LEU A 193 -7.44 -3.16 7.55
CA LEU A 193 -7.89 -2.16 8.51
C LEU A 193 -8.86 -2.83 9.50
N SER A 194 -8.32 -3.57 10.46
CA SER A 194 -9.10 -4.40 11.40
C SER A 194 -9.61 -3.65 12.64
N GLY A 195 -9.22 -2.39 12.80
CA GLY A 195 -9.60 -1.52 13.92
C GLY A 195 -8.95 -0.14 13.78
N PRO A 196 -9.03 0.71 14.83
CA PRO A 196 -8.40 2.03 14.82
C PRO A 196 -6.90 1.95 14.50
N ALA A 197 -6.48 2.71 13.49
CA ALA A 197 -5.10 2.78 13.03
C ALA A 197 -4.59 4.22 13.15
N LYS A 198 -3.74 4.46 14.16
CA LYS A 198 -3.09 5.76 14.35
C LYS A 198 -1.83 5.87 13.48
N VAL A 199 -1.76 6.95 12.71
CA VAL A 199 -0.62 7.36 11.88
C VAL A 199 -0.04 8.67 12.40
N THR A 200 1.27 8.66 12.65
CA THR A 200 2.04 9.86 12.99
C THR A 200 2.60 10.46 11.69
N LEU A 201 2.29 11.73 11.43
CA LEU A 201 2.60 12.43 10.18
C LEU A 201 3.93 13.17 10.28
N ASP A 202 4.75 13.03 9.24
CA ASP A 202 5.95 13.86 9.04
C ASP A 202 5.73 14.76 7.83
N TRP A 203 5.40 16.03 8.10
CA TRP A 203 5.14 17.04 7.07
C TRP A 203 6.40 17.54 6.38
N SER A 204 7.57 17.35 6.99
CA SER A 204 8.86 17.74 6.42
C SER A 204 9.34 16.70 5.41
N ASP A 205 9.12 15.42 5.73
CA ASP A 205 9.46 14.30 4.87
C ASP A 205 8.43 13.16 5.03
N PRO A 206 7.46 13.05 4.11
CA PRO A 206 6.45 11.99 4.10
C PRO A 206 7.00 10.56 4.16
N TRP A 207 8.28 10.34 3.81
CA TRP A 207 8.93 9.04 3.96
C TRP A 207 8.93 8.52 5.40
N TYR A 208 9.03 9.41 6.39
CA TYR A 208 9.09 9.06 7.82
C TYR A 208 7.72 9.03 8.51
N THR A 209 6.66 9.34 7.76
CA THR A 209 5.29 9.07 8.22
C THR A 209 5.10 7.58 8.45
N LYS A 210 4.46 7.21 9.56
CA LYS A 210 4.33 5.81 9.98
C LYS A 210 3.09 5.57 10.83
N PHE A 211 2.55 4.37 10.76
CA PHE A 211 1.59 3.90 11.75
C PHE A 211 2.30 3.48 13.03
N ASP A 212 1.63 3.68 14.16
CA ASP A 212 2.15 3.25 15.48
C ASP A 212 2.13 1.73 15.60
N ASN A 213 1.19 1.07 14.92
CA ASN A 213 1.11 -0.39 14.87
C ASN A 213 2.28 -0.97 14.04
N PRO A 214 3.18 -1.78 14.63
CA PRO A 214 4.35 -2.32 13.94
C PRO A 214 4.01 -3.31 12.79
N ASN A 215 2.76 -3.78 12.71
CA ASN A 215 2.25 -4.61 11.62
C ASN A 215 1.79 -3.78 10.41
N LEU A 216 1.56 -2.48 10.59
CA LEU A 216 1.18 -1.53 9.54
C LEU A 216 2.41 -0.77 9.06
N LYS A 217 3.26 -1.46 8.29
CA LYS A 217 4.48 -0.90 7.72
C LYS A 217 4.63 -1.30 6.26
N ARG A 218 5.33 -0.47 5.50
CA ARG A 218 5.87 -0.86 4.19
C ARG A 218 7.13 -1.71 4.38
N HIS A 219 7.40 -2.59 3.42
CA HIS A 219 8.58 -3.45 3.46
C HIS A 219 9.89 -2.64 3.48
N HIS A 220 10.04 -1.72 2.53
CA HIS A 220 11.19 -0.82 2.43
C HIS A 220 10.97 0.48 3.23
N LYS A 221 10.85 0.37 4.56
CA LYS A 221 10.61 1.54 5.43
C LYS A 221 11.85 2.38 5.70
N SER A 222 13.03 1.73 5.76
CA SER A 222 14.28 2.39 6.10
C SER A 222 14.83 3.14 4.89
N ALA A 223 15.39 4.34 5.12
CA ALA A 223 16.07 5.10 4.06
C ALA A 223 17.35 4.42 3.55
N LEU A 224 17.95 3.56 4.39
CA LEU A 224 19.07 2.69 4.09
C LEU A 224 18.70 1.24 4.43
N MET A 225 18.90 0.33 3.50
CA MET A 225 18.86 -1.12 3.73
C MET A 225 20.13 -1.74 3.15
N SER A 226 20.65 -2.74 3.85
CA SER A 226 21.89 -3.42 3.50
C SER A 226 21.66 -4.92 3.61
N PHE A 227 22.02 -5.67 2.57
CA PHE A 227 21.81 -7.10 2.45
C PHE A 227 23.14 -7.78 2.12
N LEU A 228 23.50 -8.79 2.91
CA LEU A 228 24.66 -9.62 2.64
C LEU A 228 24.18 -11.00 2.23
N TYR A 229 24.52 -11.39 1.02
CA TYR A 229 24.27 -12.72 0.47
C TYR A 229 25.58 -13.48 0.50
N VAL A 230 25.57 -14.67 1.10
CA VAL A 230 26.72 -15.56 1.16
C VAL A 230 26.31 -16.89 0.54
N GLU A 231 26.84 -17.15 -0.64
CA GLU A 231 26.70 -18.41 -1.36
C GLU A 231 28.06 -19.12 -1.45
N PRO A 232 28.12 -20.44 -1.73
CA PRO A 232 29.37 -21.20 -1.68
C PRO A 232 30.53 -20.66 -2.54
N ARG A 233 30.26 -19.78 -3.52
CA ARG A 233 31.28 -19.15 -4.38
C ARG A 233 31.00 -17.67 -4.68
N GLU A 234 30.04 -17.05 -4.00
CA GLU A 234 29.68 -15.65 -4.23
C GLU A 234 29.34 -15.00 -2.89
N VAL A 235 30.03 -13.89 -2.58
CA VAL A 235 29.62 -12.98 -1.52
C VAL A 235 29.16 -11.70 -2.19
N ARG A 236 27.88 -11.35 -2.00
CA ARG A 236 27.29 -10.13 -2.57
C ARG A 236 26.81 -9.23 -1.44
N HIS A 237 27.20 -7.97 -1.49
CA HIS A 237 26.64 -6.92 -0.64
C HIS A 237 25.79 -5.99 -1.48
N GLU A 238 24.50 -5.92 -1.19
CA GLU A 238 23.55 -5.01 -1.83
C GLU A 238 23.11 -3.93 -0.85
N MET A 239 23.07 -2.68 -1.32
CA MET A 239 22.55 -1.56 -0.55
C MET A 239 21.42 -0.87 -1.32
N LEU A 240 20.27 -0.72 -0.68
CA LEU A 240 19.20 0.16 -1.15
C LEU A 240 19.24 1.43 -0.33
N ILE A 241 19.52 2.55 -1.00
CA ILE A 241 19.64 3.87 -0.36
C ILE A 241 18.70 4.84 -1.06
N ARG A 242 17.93 5.60 -0.29
CA ARG A 242 17.14 6.70 -0.82
C ARG A 242 18.07 7.83 -1.26
N VAL A 243 17.90 8.27 -2.51
CA VAL A 243 18.77 9.26 -3.15
C VAL A 243 18.80 10.59 -2.39
N ARG A 244 17.66 11.01 -1.81
CA ARG A 244 17.58 12.22 -0.98
C ARG A 244 18.45 12.12 0.27
N ASP A 245 18.41 11.00 0.99
CA ASP A 245 19.21 10.79 2.19
C ASP A 245 20.71 10.62 1.86
N LEU A 246 21.06 10.08 0.68
CA LEU A 246 22.46 10.00 0.24
C LEU A 246 23.07 11.38 -0.07
N GLN A 247 22.27 12.37 -0.48
CA GLN A 247 22.73 13.75 -0.70
C GLN A 247 23.26 14.40 0.60
N ASP A 248 22.80 13.95 1.76
CA ASP A 248 23.28 14.44 3.05
C ASP A 248 24.70 13.91 3.38
N TRP A 249 25.13 12.83 2.72
CA TRP A 249 26.46 12.23 2.94
C TRP A 249 27.48 12.64 1.89
N THR A 250 27.02 12.91 0.67
CA THR A 250 27.87 13.34 -0.44
C THR A 250 27.08 14.27 -1.34
N ASP A 251 27.72 15.31 -1.88
CA ASP A 251 27.01 16.19 -2.80
C ASP A 251 26.68 15.44 -4.09
N LEU A 252 25.41 15.06 -4.29
CA LEU A 252 24.93 14.45 -5.52
C LEU A 252 24.52 15.50 -6.57
N GLY A 253 24.56 16.79 -6.21
CA GLY A 253 24.12 17.89 -7.05
C GLY A 253 22.61 17.86 -7.27
N LEU A 254 21.85 17.46 -6.25
CA LEU A 254 20.39 17.58 -6.23
C LEU A 254 20.02 19.01 -5.82
N SER A 255 19.32 19.71 -6.69
CA SER A 255 18.80 21.07 -6.42
C SER A 255 17.42 21.07 -5.74
N GLY A 256 16.93 19.90 -5.32
CA GLY A 256 15.51 19.68 -5.07
C GLY A 256 14.69 19.65 -6.37
N GLY A 257 13.45 19.16 -6.28
CA GLY A 257 12.54 19.00 -7.42
C GLY A 257 11.77 17.68 -7.38
N GLU A 258 10.70 17.61 -8.18
CA GLU A 258 9.82 16.43 -8.22
C GLU A 258 10.37 15.29 -9.09
N THR A 259 11.25 15.60 -10.05
CA THR A 259 11.78 14.63 -11.01
C THR A 259 13.29 14.75 -11.18
N ILE A 260 13.92 13.63 -11.54
CA ILE A 260 15.35 13.54 -11.86
C ILE A 260 15.48 13.25 -13.36
N SER A 261 16.19 14.10 -14.10
CA SER A 261 16.45 13.85 -15.53
C SER A 261 17.42 12.67 -15.73
N THR A 262 17.40 12.05 -16.91
CA THR A 262 18.33 10.95 -17.26
C THR A 262 19.80 11.37 -17.12
N ALA A 263 20.14 12.58 -17.55
CA ALA A 263 21.48 13.14 -17.38
C ALA A 263 21.85 13.33 -15.89
N ALA A 264 20.91 13.77 -15.06
CA ALA A 264 21.12 13.86 -13.62
C ALA A 264 21.29 12.47 -12.99
N GLN A 265 20.54 11.47 -13.44
CA GLN A 265 20.65 10.10 -12.93
C GLN A 265 22.05 9.50 -13.15
N ALA A 266 22.64 9.68 -14.34
CA ALA A 266 23.99 9.20 -14.63
C ALA A 266 25.03 9.86 -13.70
N ARG A 267 24.93 11.17 -13.49
CA ARG A 267 25.80 11.91 -12.56
C ARG A 267 25.63 11.44 -11.12
N ILE A 268 24.40 11.28 -10.65
CA ILE A 268 24.09 10.78 -9.30
C ILE A 268 24.72 9.40 -9.09
N LYS A 269 24.55 8.49 -10.05
CA LYS A 269 25.14 7.13 -9.99
C LYS A 269 26.66 7.18 -9.84
N GLU A 270 27.33 8.01 -10.65
CA GLU A 270 28.79 8.11 -10.62
C GLU A 270 29.32 8.70 -9.30
N ARG A 271 28.65 9.75 -8.79
CA ARG A 271 29.00 10.34 -7.49
C ARG A 271 28.76 9.38 -6.33
N ALA A 272 27.63 8.67 -6.34
CA ALA A 272 27.32 7.62 -5.36
C ALA A 272 28.35 6.48 -5.40
N ARG A 273 28.71 6.01 -6.60
CA ARG A 273 29.72 4.97 -6.80
C ARG A 273 31.07 5.39 -6.22
N THR A 274 31.52 6.60 -6.55
CA THR A 274 32.80 7.15 -6.09
C THR A 274 32.83 7.26 -4.56
N PHE A 275 31.76 7.76 -3.96
CA PHE A 275 31.63 7.87 -2.50
C PHE A 275 31.67 6.48 -1.84
N LEU A 276 30.82 5.55 -2.28
CA LEU A 276 30.67 4.23 -1.65
C LEU A 276 31.93 3.35 -1.82
N ALA A 277 32.65 3.47 -2.94
CA ALA A 277 33.89 2.71 -3.18
C ALA A 277 34.95 2.92 -2.10
N THR A 278 34.95 4.07 -1.42
CA THR A 278 35.92 4.38 -0.36
C THR A 278 35.43 4.04 1.05
N ARG A 279 34.13 3.76 1.21
CA ARG A 279 33.48 3.63 2.53
C ARG A 279 32.95 2.24 2.81
N ASN A 280 32.77 1.42 1.77
CA ASN A 280 32.21 0.09 1.89
C ASN A 280 33.05 -0.94 1.12
N PRO A 281 34.34 -1.13 1.49
CA PRO A 281 35.15 -2.18 0.88
C PRO A 281 34.62 -3.55 1.33
N LEU A 282 34.39 -4.45 0.38
CA LEU A 282 34.12 -5.86 0.65
C LEU A 282 35.44 -6.63 0.48
N GLU A 283 35.97 -7.12 1.60
CA GLU A 283 37.13 -8.02 1.62
C GLU A 283 36.64 -9.43 1.93
N VAL A 284 37.05 -10.41 1.12
CA VAL A 284 36.72 -11.82 1.28
C VAL A 284 38.06 -12.58 1.40
N ASP A 285 38.27 -13.26 2.52
CA ASP A 285 39.43 -14.13 2.80
C ASP A 285 39.15 -15.57 2.32
#